data_AF-A0A9P4U256-F1
#
_entry.id   AF-A0A9P4U256-F1
#
_cell.length_a   1.000
_cell.length_b   1.000
_cell.length_c   1.000
_cell.angle_alpha   90.00
_cell.angle_beta   90.00
_cell.angle_gamma   90.00
#
_symmetry.space_group_name_H-M   'P 1'
#
loop_
_entity.id
_entity.type
_entity.pdbx_description
1 polymer ?
#
loop_
_entity_poly.entity_id
_entity_poly.type
_entity_poly.pdbx_seq_one_letter_code
_entity_poly.pdbx_strand_id
1 'polypeptide(L)'
;MAFTTFPEINYEEEWALSWGFFIYRTVYTAESEESWPTVLRKIQDYAVKGVKDKTEQRIKLEYRTFIFDNVEFDGATIEQLRDHNKEWALRNDLRGHVVARSFIVVDDDCLQVLMAAPEVPPNSMHERFFVKLVDVDYDPTKPRLPNPPRKDTGIIKVSTFALYAA
;
A
#
# COMPACT_ATOMS: atom_id res chain seq x y z
N MET A 1 -24.99 -15.86 -13.13
CA MET A 1 -24.41 -14.69 -12.43
C MET A 1 -24.43 -15.02 -10.95
N ALA A 2 -23.28 -15.36 -10.38
CA ALA A 2 -23.17 -15.64 -8.96
C ALA A 2 -22.55 -14.40 -8.31
N PHE A 3 -23.31 -13.75 -7.42
CA PHE A 3 -22.77 -12.79 -6.49
C PHE A 3 -21.88 -13.57 -5.52
N THR A 4 -20.57 -13.33 -5.55
CA THR A 4 -19.70 -13.80 -4.48
C THR A 4 -19.97 -12.93 -3.27
N THR A 5 -20.80 -13.46 -2.37
CA THR A 5 -20.96 -12.96 -1.01
C THR A 5 -19.58 -13.02 -0.34
N PHE A 6 -19.06 -11.88 0.09
CA PHE A 6 -17.89 -11.84 0.96
C PHE A 6 -18.25 -12.57 2.26
N PRO A 7 -17.42 -13.51 2.77
CA PRO A 7 -17.68 -14.13 4.06
C PRO A 7 -17.72 -13.05 5.15
N GLU A 8 -18.65 -13.18 6.11
CA GLU A 8 -18.65 -12.41 7.35
C GLU A 8 -17.39 -12.80 8.15
N ILE A 9 -16.28 -12.17 7.83
CA ILE A 9 -15.03 -12.30 8.60
C ILE A 9 -15.20 -11.41 9.83
N ASN A 10 -14.99 -11.99 11.02
CA ASN A 10 -14.94 -11.22 12.25
C ASN A 10 -13.57 -10.49 12.29
N TYR A 11 -13.53 -9.28 11.74
CA TYR A 11 -12.29 -8.54 11.48
C TYR A 11 -11.49 -8.20 12.76
N GLU A 12 -12.10 -8.23 13.95
CA GLU A 12 -11.38 -7.88 15.19
C GLU A 12 -10.28 -8.88 15.59
N GLU A 13 -10.49 -10.20 15.43
CA GLU A 13 -9.52 -11.21 15.89
C GLU A 13 -8.40 -11.51 14.89
N GLU A 14 -8.67 -11.40 13.58
CA GLU A 14 -7.68 -11.73 12.54
C GLU A 14 -6.68 -10.58 12.27
N TRP A 15 -7.07 -9.34 12.60
CA TRP A 15 -6.32 -8.13 12.20
C TRP A 15 -5.61 -7.42 13.34
N ALA A 16 -5.89 -7.78 14.60
CA ALA A 16 -5.26 -7.16 15.77
C ALA A 16 -3.71 -7.23 15.76
N LEU A 17 -3.13 -8.19 15.03
CA LEU A 17 -1.68 -8.37 14.88
C LEU A 17 -1.18 -8.26 13.43
N SER A 18 -2.08 -8.07 12.46
CA SER A 18 -1.71 -8.02 11.04
C SER A 18 -1.13 -6.65 10.68
N TRP A 19 -0.13 -6.63 9.79
CA TRP A 19 0.47 -5.41 9.26
C TRP A 19 0.61 -5.49 7.74
N GLY A 20 0.72 -4.34 7.09
CA GLY A 20 0.83 -4.24 5.64
C GLY A 20 0.16 -2.97 5.15
N PHE A 21 -0.23 -3.00 3.88
CA PHE A 21 -0.73 -1.84 3.17
C PHE A 21 -2.06 -2.12 2.51
N PHE A 22 -2.89 -1.08 2.41
CA PHE A 22 -3.92 -1.05 1.40
C PHE A 22 -3.25 -0.68 0.07
N ILE A 23 -3.60 -1.36 -1.00
CA ILE A 23 -3.03 -1.16 -2.33
C ILE A 23 -4.18 -0.86 -3.28
N TYR A 24 -4.17 0.34 -3.87
CA TYR A 24 -5.11 0.73 -4.91
C TYR A 24 -4.44 0.58 -6.27
N ARG A 25 -5.04 -0.20 -7.16
CA ARG A 25 -4.71 -0.18 -8.58
C ARG A 25 -5.53 0.90 -9.26
N THR A 26 -4.88 1.74 -10.06
CA THR A 26 -5.52 2.87 -10.75
C THR A 26 -5.20 2.93 -12.24
N VAL A 27 -4.55 1.89 -12.76
CA VAL A 27 -4.23 1.73 -14.16
C VAL A 27 -4.68 0.36 -14.62
N TYR A 28 -5.52 0.32 -15.65
CA TYR A 28 -6.17 -0.90 -16.16
C TYR A 28 -5.89 -1.15 -17.65
N THR A 29 -4.67 -0.83 -18.10
CA THR A 29 -4.21 -1.17 -19.45
C THR A 29 -3.94 -2.67 -19.59
N ALA A 30 -3.85 -3.16 -20.84
CA ALA A 30 -3.49 -4.56 -21.10
C ALA A 30 -2.11 -4.94 -20.51
N GLU A 31 -1.14 -4.03 -20.59
CA GLU A 31 0.18 -4.21 -19.98
C GLU A 31 0.10 -4.29 -18.46
N SER A 32 -0.73 -3.45 -17.83
CA SER A 32 -0.99 -3.51 -16.40
C SER A 32 -1.58 -4.86 -16.00
N GLU A 33 -2.54 -5.37 -16.77
CA GLU A 33 -3.21 -6.65 -16.48
C GLU A 33 -2.22 -7.82 -16.51
N GLU A 34 -1.35 -7.87 -17.52
CA GLU A 34 -0.30 -8.87 -17.62
C GLU A 34 0.72 -8.76 -16.47
N SER A 35 1.06 -7.53 -16.08
CA SER A 35 2.09 -7.24 -15.09
C SER A 35 1.62 -7.32 -13.64
N TRP A 36 0.31 -7.27 -13.40
CA TRP A 36 -0.28 -7.10 -12.07
C TRP A 36 0.14 -8.17 -11.04
N PRO A 37 0.20 -9.47 -11.37
CA PRO A 37 0.68 -10.49 -10.43
C PRO A 37 2.14 -10.25 -10.01
N THR A 38 2.99 -9.81 -10.94
CA THR A 38 4.41 -9.50 -10.67
C THR A 38 4.55 -8.28 -9.77
N VAL A 39 3.74 -7.24 -10.01
CA VAL A 39 3.71 -6.02 -9.20
C VAL A 39 3.38 -6.34 -7.74
N LEU A 40 2.30 -7.09 -7.49
CA LEU A 40 1.90 -7.46 -6.13
C LEU A 40 2.98 -8.28 -5.42
N ARG A 41 3.56 -9.25 -6.12
CA ARG A 41 4.68 -10.05 -5.60
C ARG A 41 5.86 -9.15 -5.20
N LYS A 42 6.26 -8.20 -6.06
CA LYS A 42 7.38 -7.29 -5.76
C LYS A 42 7.08 -6.42 -4.54
N ILE A 43 5.89 -5.85 -4.42
CA ILE A 43 5.54 -5.04 -3.24
C ILE A 43 5.68 -5.89 -1.96
N GLN A 44 5.16 -7.11 -1.96
CA GLN A 44 5.26 -8.03 -0.83
C GLN A 44 6.71 -8.42 -0.53
N ASP A 45 7.47 -8.88 -1.52
CA ASP A 45 8.85 -9.35 -1.33
C ASP A 45 9.75 -8.25 -0.79
N TYR A 46 9.59 -7.02 -1.30
CA TYR A 46 10.34 -5.87 -0.85
C TYR A 46 9.94 -5.44 0.57
N ALA A 47 8.65 -5.45 0.92
CA ALA A 47 8.18 -5.16 2.27
C ALA A 47 8.70 -6.19 3.29
N VAL A 48 8.57 -7.48 2.97
CA VAL A 48 9.00 -8.59 3.84
C VAL A 48 10.52 -8.66 3.97
N LYS A 49 11.28 -8.27 2.93
CA LYS A 49 12.75 -8.17 3.00
C LYS A 49 13.21 -7.10 3.98
N GLY A 50 12.47 -5.99 4.09
CA GLY A 50 12.78 -4.90 5.03
C GLY A 50 12.77 -5.34 6.50
N VAL A 51 12.10 -6.45 6.82
CA VAL A 51 12.07 -7.09 8.14
C VAL A 51 13.42 -7.80 8.41
N LYS A 52 14.29 -7.14 9.18
CA LYS A 52 15.70 -7.53 9.38
C LYS A 52 15.90 -8.70 10.34
N ASP A 53 14.98 -8.96 11.26
CA ASP A 53 15.17 -9.95 12.32
C ASP A 53 14.64 -11.34 11.91
N LYS A 54 15.42 -12.39 12.21
CA LYS A 54 15.04 -13.80 11.97
C LYS A 54 14.10 -14.34 13.05
N THR A 55 14.03 -13.67 14.20
CA THR A 55 13.09 -13.97 15.30
C THR A 55 11.67 -13.46 14.98
N GLU A 56 11.55 -12.60 13.97
CA GLU A 56 10.31 -12.02 13.44
C GLU A 56 9.71 -12.83 12.29
N GLN A 57 9.95 -14.16 12.22
CA GLN A 57 9.22 -15.03 11.29
C GLN A 57 7.70 -14.87 11.45
N ARG A 58 7.23 -14.65 12.68
CA ARG A 58 5.82 -14.37 12.95
C ARG A 58 5.34 -13.09 12.30
N ILE A 59 6.13 -12.01 12.36
CA ILE A 59 5.82 -10.75 11.66
C ILE A 59 5.71 -11.01 10.16
N LYS A 60 6.60 -11.79 9.54
CA LYS A 60 6.46 -12.12 8.11
C LYS A 60 5.18 -12.89 7.78
N LEU A 61 4.70 -13.75 8.69
CA LEU A 61 3.45 -14.50 8.56
C LEU A 61 2.20 -13.64 8.82
N GLU A 62 2.34 -12.58 9.61
CA GLU A 62 1.30 -11.59 9.92
C GLU A 62 1.21 -10.48 8.85
N TYR A 63 2.02 -10.54 7.78
CA TYR A 63 1.90 -9.61 6.66
C TYR A 63 0.61 -9.88 5.88
N ARG A 64 -0.29 -8.90 5.88
CA ARG A 64 -1.54 -8.93 5.10
C ARG A 64 -1.78 -7.58 4.42
N THR A 65 -2.09 -7.62 3.14
CA THR A 65 -2.44 -6.43 2.33
C THR A 65 -3.88 -6.52 1.87
N PHE A 66 -4.55 -5.38 1.80
CA PHE A 66 -5.84 -5.26 1.15
C PHE A 66 -5.63 -4.73 -0.25
N ILE A 67 -6.14 -5.44 -1.25
CA ILE A 67 -6.01 -5.07 -2.64
C ILE A 67 -7.36 -4.55 -3.12
N PHE A 68 -7.41 -3.26 -3.44
CA PHE A 68 -8.52 -2.63 -4.15
C PHE A 68 -8.21 -2.68 -5.63
N ASP A 69 -8.61 -3.79 -6.25
CA ASP A 69 -8.48 -4.05 -7.68
C ASP A 69 -9.86 -4.12 -8.32
N ASN A 70 -10.40 -2.95 -8.63
CA ASN A 70 -11.67 -2.77 -9.32
C ASN A 70 -11.51 -1.66 -10.35
N VAL A 71 -12.00 -1.88 -11.57
CA VAL A 71 -11.93 -0.94 -12.71
C VAL A 71 -12.58 0.42 -12.40
N GLU A 72 -13.45 0.50 -11.38
CA GLU A 72 -13.99 1.79 -10.90
C GLU A 72 -12.91 2.75 -10.38
N PHE A 73 -11.74 2.23 -10.02
CA PHE A 73 -10.58 3.02 -9.60
C PHE A 73 -9.66 3.44 -10.76
N ASP A 74 -9.96 3.07 -12.00
CA ASP A 74 -9.16 3.47 -13.16
C ASP A 74 -9.09 5.00 -13.29
N GLY A 75 -7.87 5.54 -13.24
CA GLY A 75 -7.63 6.99 -13.24
C GLY A 75 -8.12 7.74 -12.00
N ALA A 76 -8.47 7.05 -10.91
CA ALA A 76 -8.93 7.70 -9.68
C ALA A 76 -7.87 8.65 -9.10
N THR A 77 -8.32 9.83 -8.67
CA THR A 77 -7.48 10.82 -8.00
C THR A 77 -7.15 10.39 -6.57
N ILE A 78 -6.03 10.90 -6.04
CA ILE A 78 -5.60 10.60 -4.67
C ILE A 78 -6.66 11.02 -3.64
N GLU A 79 -7.36 12.12 -3.88
CA GLU A 79 -8.44 12.60 -3.03
C GLU A 79 -9.60 11.60 -2.99
N GLN A 80 -10.04 11.09 -4.15
CA GLN A 80 -11.09 10.06 -4.22
C GLN A 80 -10.67 8.79 -3.48
N LEU A 81 -9.41 8.38 -3.59
CA LEU A 81 -8.90 7.21 -2.88
C LEU A 81 -8.81 7.43 -1.36
N ARG A 82 -8.46 8.64 -0.90
CA ARG A 82 -8.49 9.00 0.53
C ARG A 82 -9.90 8.92 1.09
N ASP A 83 -10.88 9.45 0.37
CA ASP A 83 -12.28 9.44 0.81
C ASP A 83 -12.82 8.00 0.86
N HIS A 84 -12.58 7.22 -0.20
CA HIS A 84 -12.93 5.80 -0.21
C HIS A 84 -12.25 5.03 0.93
N ASN A 85 -10.94 5.24 1.17
CA ASN A 85 -10.22 4.59 2.25
C ASN A 85 -10.84 4.91 3.62
N LYS A 86 -11.17 6.18 3.90
CA LYS A 86 -11.79 6.60 5.15
C LYS A 86 -13.16 5.96 5.36
N GLU A 87 -13.99 5.92 4.31
CA GLU A 87 -15.30 5.28 4.37
C GLU A 87 -15.18 3.76 4.59
N TRP A 88 -14.29 3.11 3.85
CA TRP A 88 -14.07 1.68 3.96
C TRP A 88 -13.53 1.30 5.35
N ALA A 89 -12.52 2.04 5.85
CA ALA A 89 -11.96 1.81 7.18
C ALA A 89 -12.99 2.04 8.29
N LEU A 90 -13.87 3.05 8.14
CA LEU A 90 -14.97 3.27 9.09
C LEU A 90 -15.97 2.11 9.11
N ARG A 91 -16.35 1.58 7.94
CA ARG A 91 -17.31 0.47 7.83
C ARG A 91 -16.78 -0.86 8.38
N ASN A 92 -15.47 -1.03 8.41
CA ASN A 92 -14.80 -2.26 8.84
C ASN A 92 -14.09 -2.11 10.20
N ASP A 93 -14.41 -1.07 10.98
CA ASP A 93 -13.84 -0.77 12.30
C ASP A 93 -12.29 -0.69 12.36
N LEU A 94 -11.68 -0.23 11.26
CA LEU A 94 -10.23 -0.03 11.14
C LEU A 94 -9.84 1.44 11.27
N ARG A 95 -10.76 2.29 11.75
CA ARG A 95 -10.50 3.72 11.88
C ARG A 95 -9.37 3.97 12.88
N GLY A 96 -8.30 4.60 12.40
CA GLY A 96 -7.11 4.89 13.22
C GLY A 96 -6.17 3.69 13.40
N HIS A 97 -6.53 2.50 12.90
CA HIS A 97 -5.66 1.34 12.81
C HIS A 97 -4.48 1.63 11.88
N VAL A 98 -3.29 1.14 12.21
CA VAL A 98 -2.04 1.50 11.50
C VAL A 98 -2.11 1.20 10.00
N VAL A 99 -2.71 0.07 9.62
CA VAL A 99 -2.85 -0.36 8.21
C VAL A 99 -3.75 0.55 7.36
N ALA A 100 -4.64 1.32 7.99
CA ALA A 100 -5.57 2.22 7.32
C ALA A 100 -5.09 3.68 7.34
N ARG A 101 -3.93 3.98 7.92
CA ARG A 101 -3.37 5.35 7.96
C ARG A 101 -2.67 5.74 6.66
N SER A 102 -2.24 4.75 5.89
CA SER A 102 -1.60 4.98 4.60
C SER A 102 -1.95 3.88 3.61
N PHE A 103 -1.83 4.19 2.32
CA PHE A 103 -2.04 3.22 1.25
C PHE A 103 -1.08 3.43 0.09
N ILE A 104 -0.76 2.36 -0.61
CA ILE A 104 0.03 2.38 -1.84
C ILE A 104 -0.92 2.64 -3.01
N VAL A 105 -0.51 3.51 -3.93
CA VAL A 105 -1.16 3.69 -5.22
C VAL A 105 -0.28 3.11 -6.31
N VAL A 106 -0.82 2.18 -7.08
CA VAL A 106 -0.22 1.69 -8.32
C VAL A 106 -0.94 2.37 -9.48
N ASP A 107 -0.37 3.51 -9.90
CA ASP A 107 -0.65 4.16 -11.16
C ASP A 107 0.42 3.80 -12.21
N ASP A 108 0.33 4.38 -13.40
CA ASP A 108 1.22 4.07 -14.52
C ASP A 108 2.71 4.25 -14.18
N ASP A 109 3.08 5.35 -13.51
CA ASP A 109 4.46 5.58 -13.09
C ASP A 109 4.93 4.48 -12.11
N CYS A 110 4.08 4.13 -11.15
CA CYS A 110 4.39 3.14 -10.12
C CYS A 110 4.56 1.74 -10.73
N LEU A 111 3.69 1.39 -11.68
CA LEU A 111 3.76 0.18 -12.48
C LEU A 111 5.11 0.08 -13.21
N GLN A 112 5.47 1.11 -13.98
CA GLN A 112 6.74 1.12 -14.72
C GLN A 112 7.96 1.00 -13.80
N VAL A 113 7.96 1.69 -12.65
CA VAL A 113 9.05 1.62 -11.67
C VAL A 113 9.18 0.21 -11.08
N LEU A 114 8.07 -0.43 -10.73
CA LEU A 114 8.07 -1.79 -10.17
C LEU A 114 8.47 -2.84 -11.21
N MET A 115 8.08 -2.66 -12.47
CA MET A 115 8.49 -3.55 -13.55
C MET A 115 9.98 -3.41 -13.88
N ALA A 116 10.53 -2.20 -13.82
CA ALA A 116 11.97 -1.95 -13.97
C ALA A 116 12.80 -2.39 -12.75
N ALA A 117 12.18 -2.62 -11.59
CA ALA A 117 12.88 -3.03 -10.37
C ALA A 117 13.41 -4.46 -10.47
N PRO A 118 14.54 -4.79 -9.81
CA PRO A 118 15.04 -6.16 -9.71
C PRO A 118 13.99 -7.12 -9.16
N GLU A 119 13.99 -8.37 -9.63
CA GLU A 119 13.14 -9.43 -9.07
C GLU A 119 13.48 -9.75 -7.61
N VAL A 120 14.77 -9.68 -7.27
CA VAL A 120 15.24 -9.85 -5.90
C VAL A 120 15.47 -8.48 -5.28
N PRO A 121 14.82 -8.16 -4.14
CA PRO A 121 15.02 -6.87 -3.51
C PRO A 121 16.50 -6.64 -3.18
N PRO A 122 17.09 -5.49 -3.57
CA PRO A 122 18.50 -5.23 -3.36
C PRO A 122 18.84 -5.15 -1.88
N ASN A 123 20.08 -5.52 -1.52
CA ASN A 123 20.55 -5.46 -0.14
C ASN A 123 20.94 -4.03 0.29
N SER A 124 20.89 -3.06 -0.63
CA SER A 124 21.30 -1.68 -0.41
C SER A 124 20.16 -0.70 -0.69
N MET A 125 19.94 0.23 0.23
CA MET A 125 19.00 1.37 0.06
C MET A 125 19.42 2.35 -1.07
N HIS A 126 20.61 2.16 -1.66
CA HIS A 126 21.12 3.03 -2.72
C HIS A 126 20.48 2.73 -4.09
N GLU A 127 19.86 1.56 -4.25
CA GLU A 127 19.01 1.25 -5.40
C GLU A 127 17.60 1.78 -5.16
N ARG A 128 17.22 2.78 -5.96
CA ARG A 128 16.15 3.72 -5.66
C ARG A 128 14.88 3.41 -6.46
N PHE A 129 14.21 2.31 -6.12
CA PHE A 129 12.84 2.06 -6.58
C PHE A 129 11.88 2.62 -5.54
N PHE A 130 10.91 3.42 -6.00
CA PHE A 130 9.98 4.10 -5.11
C PHE A 130 8.55 3.81 -5.52
N VAL A 131 7.71 3.59 -4.52
CA VAL A 131 6.25 3.54 -4.69
C VAL A 131 5.62 4.80 -4.10
N LYS A 132 4.42 5.12 -4.57
CA LYS A 132 3.60 6.22 -4.04
C LYS A 132 2.85 5.72 -2.81
N LEU A 133 3.27 6.16 -1.63
CA LEU A 133 2.56 5.95 -0.37
C LEU A 133 1.77 7.22 -0.03
N VAL A 134 0.47 7.08 0.20
CA VAL A 134 -0.43 8.20 0.49
C VAL A 134 -0.76 8.22 1.96
N ASP A 135 -0.61 9.38 2.59
CA ASP A 135 -1.10 9.65 3.94
C ASP A 135 -2.60 9.99 3.89
N VAL A 136 -3.41 9.19 4.59
CA VAL A 136 -4.88 9.29 4.59
C VAL A 136 -5.36 10.55 5.32
N ASP A 137 -4.66 10.95 6.38
CA ASP A 137 -5.02 12.07 7.24
C ASP A 137 -4.35 13.38 6.83
N TYR A 138 -3.66 13.38 5.68
CA TYR A 138 -3.06 14.59 5.13
C TYR A 138 -4.11 15.68 4.92
N ASP A 139 -3.83 16.84 5.49
CA ASP A 139 -4.63 18.04 5.38
C ASP A 139 -3.70 19.20 5.00
N PRO A 140 -3.78 19.72 3.76
CA PRO A 140 -2.90 20.79 3.30
C PRO A 140 -3.11 22.11 4.05
N THR A 141 -4.21 22.26 4.80
CA THR A 141 -4.54 23.47 5.57
C THR A 141 -3.92 23.45 6.97
N LYS A 142 -3.48 22.29 7.47
CA LYS A 142 -2.87 22.19 8.81
C LYS A 142 -1.47 22.83 8.81
N PRO A 143 -1.11 23.58 9.88
CA PRO A 143 0.21 24.17 10.00
C PRO A 143 1.30 23.10 9.94
N ARG A 144 2.35 23.38 9.15
CA ARG A 144 3.50 22.50 9.01
C ARG A 144 4.20 22.34 10.36
N LEU A 145 4.37 21.11 10.83
CA LEU A 145 5.32 20.85 11.93
C LEU A 145 6.75 21.18 11.44
N PRO A 146 7.64 21.71 12.32
CA PRO A 146 8.96 22.20 11.90
C PRO A 146 9.87 21.15 11.23
N ASN A 147 9.58 19.86 11.37
CA ASN A 147 10.19 18.71 10.70
C ASN A 147 9.30 17.46 10.96
N PRO A 148 9.17 16.46 10.06
CA PRO A 148 10.13 16.05 9.01
C PRO A 148 9.47 15.88 7.60
N PRO A 149 10.04 15.05 6.69
CA PRO A 149 10.33 15.42 5.30
C PRO A 149 9.09 15.62 4.40
N ARG A 150 9.21 16.59 3.47
CA ARG A 150 8.38 16.83 2.27
C ARG A 150 7.10 15.97 2.17
N LYS A 151 6.04 16.38 2.87
CA LYS A 151 4.64 15.97 2.62
C LYS A 151 3.86 17.14 1.99
N ASP A 152 4.42 17.85 1.03
CA ASP A 152 3.74 18.98 0.38
C ASP A 152 2.49 18.57 -0.42
N THR A 153 2.32 17.27 -0.66
CA THR A 153 1.18 16.70 -1.41
C THR A 153 0.42 15.61 -0.63
N GLY A 154 0.87 15.24 0.57
CA GLY A 154 0.40 14.05 1.28
C GLY A 154 0.74 12.73 0.59
N ILE A 155 1.66 12.77 -0.38
CA ILE A 155 2.24 11.61 -1.07
C ILE A 155 3.71 11.55 -0.68
N ILE A 156 4.16 10.36 -0.29
CA ILE A 156 5.54 10.07 0.07
C ILE A 156 6.05 9.03 -0.92
N LYS A 157 7.14 9.35 -1.63
CA LYS A 157 7.88 8.34 -2.39
C LYS A 157 8.69 7.52 -1.40
N VAL A 158 8.21 6.31 -1.11
CA VAL A 158 8.86 5.40 -0.16
C VAL A 158 9.68 4.40 -0.95
N SER A 159 10.94 4.21 -0.54
CA SER A 159 11.77 3.17 -1.13
C SER A 159 11.07 1.84 -0.92
N THR A 160 10.99 1.01 -1.95
CA THR A 160 10.39 -0.32 -1.82
C THR A 160 11.05 -1.15 -0.71
N PHE A 161 12.37 -0.96 -0.46
CA PHE A 161 13.08 -1.57 0.67
C PHE A 161 12.62 -1.06 2.05
N ALA A 162 12.13 0.17 2.13
CA ALA A 162 11.72 0.82 3.38
C ALA A 162 10.24 0.60 3.72
N LEU A 163 9.51 -0.21 2.94
CA LEU A 163 8.08 -0.51 3.17
C LEU A 163 7.79 -1.16 4.52
N TYR A 164 8.79 -1.71 5.23
CA TYR A 164 8.56 -2.19 6.60
C TYR A 164 8.46 -1.06 7.66
N ALA A 165 9.06 0.10 7.42
CA ALA A 165 9.23 1.16 8.41
C ALA A 165 8.29 2.36 8.23
N ALA A 166 7.35 2.27 7.28
CA ALA A 166 6.46 3.35 6.87
C ALA A 166 5.12 3.34 7.63
#